data_AF-A0A117LRU6-F1
#
_entry.id   AF-A0A117LRU6-F1
#
_cell.length_a   1.000
_cell.length_b   1.000
_cell.length_c   1.000
_cell.angle_alpha   90.00
_cell.angle_beta   90.00
_cell.angle_gamma   90.00
#
_symmetry.space_group_name_H-M   'P 1'
#
loop_
_entity.id
_entity.type
_entity.pdbx_description
1 polymer ?
#
loop_
_entity_poly.entity_id
_entity_poly.type
_entity_poly.pdbx_seq_one_letter_code
_entity_poly.pdbx_strand_id
1 'polypeptide(L)'
;MYVDGGFHSEDVHQTAEENGIEIHLTNMSGTEPAKKIPVTEFDMAETTNVINKCPGGYVPKHAGVSGGQTVAHFPHEACANCEFREQCYSKKQAKDCVVRINLKTVNAGREREKMKTGRKENTSKRAGIEGSNSALKRGGLDKLDVRGKAKSTVVCGLKVTVQNIKRFVFIFCFLRYFISPRVPVHRVVGALEEVWANSPVPMAVPRGAP
;
A
#
# COMPACT_ATOMS: atom_id res chain seq x y z
N MET A 1 -11.38 2.24 0.63
CA MET A 1 -10.46 3.13 -0.12
C MET A 1 -9.13 2.42 -0.31
N TYR A 2 -8.55 2.44 -1.53
CA TYR A 2 -7.24 1.83 -1.79
C TYR A 2 -6.14 2.88 -1.74
N VAL A 3 -5.07 2.58 -1.01
CA VAL A 3 -3.98 3.54 -0.76
C VAL A 3 -2.63 2.87 -0.97
N ASP A 4 -1.64 3.65 -1.38
CA ASP A 4 -0.25 3.20 -1.45
C ASP A 4 0.35 2.97 -0.06
N GLY A 5 1.34 2.09 0.03
CA GLY A 5 1.95 1.70 1.31
C GLY A 5 2.66 2.81 2.06
N GLY A 6 3.03 3.90 1.37
CA GLY A 6 3.62 5.08 2.00
C GLY A 6 2.67 5.88 2.90
N PHE A 7 1.37 5.60 2.86
CA PHE A 7 0.36 6.27 3.70
C PHE A 7 -0.05 5.44 4.93
N HIS A 8 0.70 4.38 5.25
CA HIS A 8 0.48 3.58 6.45
C HIS A 8 0.93 4.38 7.69
N SER A 9 0.00 5.10 8.31
CA SER A 9 0.21 5.82 9.57
C SER A 9 -1.03 5.69 10.47
N GLU A 10 -0.81 5.75 11.77
CA GLU A 10 -1.86 5.61 12.78
C GLU A 10 -2.93 6.70 12.63
N ASP A 11 -2.50 7.95 12.42
CA ASP A 11 -3.38 9.10 12.18
C ASP A 11 -4.31 8.89 10.98
N VAL A 12 -3.80 8.27 9.90
CA VAL A 12 -4.59 8.00 8.68
C VAL A 12 -5.65 6.93 8.93
N HIS A 13 -5.33 5.89 9.70
CA HIS A 13 -6.29 4.86 10.08
C HIS A 13 -7.36 5.41 11.03
N GLN A 14 -6.96 6.20 12.03
CA GLN A 14 -7.90 6.84 12.95
C GLN A 14 -8.87 7.78 12.21
N THR A 15 -8.34 8.64 11.33
CA THR A 15 -9.16 9.54 10.51
C THR A 15 -10.12 8.74 9.62
N ALA A 16 -9.69 7.59 9.10
CA ALA A 16 -10.53 6.77 8.24
C ALA A 16 -11.67 6.10 9.03
N GLU A 17 -11.39 5.59 10.22
CA GLU A 17 -12.41 5.05 11.13
C GLU A 17 -13.45 6.11 11.52
N GLU A 18 -13.00 7.32 11.86
CA GLU A 18 -13.88 8.46 12.17
C GLU A 18 -14.83 8.81 11.00
N ASN A 19 -14.37 8.60 9.76
CA ASN A 19 -15.16 8.85 8.56
C ASN A 19 -15.89 7.59 8.02
N GLY A 20 -15.79 6.45 8.71
CA GLY A 20 -16.39 5.18 8.25
C GLY A 20 -15.78 4.63 6.96
N ILE A 21 -14.52 4.95 6.69
CA ILE A 21 -13.80 4.54 5.47
C ILE A 21 -12.88 3.36 5.82
N GLU A 22 -13.11 2.21 5.19
CA GLU A 22 -12.16 1.09 5.27
C GLU A 22 -10.94 1.35 4.38
N ILE A 23 -9.72 1.32 4.92
CA ILE A 23 -8.48 1.47 4.16
C ILE A 23 -7.92 0.11 3.77
N HIS A 24 -7.65 -0.06 2.47
CA HIS A 24 -6.91 -1.19 1.93
C HIS A 24 -5.56 -0.72 1.41
N LEU A 25 -4.48 -1.17 2.04
CA LEU A 25 -3.12 -0.89 1.60
C LEU A 25 -2.75 -1.84 0.47
N THR A 26 -2.23 -1.27 -0.62
CA THR A 26 -1.76 -2.04 -1.79
C THR A 26 -0.39 -2.66 -1.58
N ASN A 27 0.41 -2.08 -0.68
CA ASN A 27 1.70 -2.57 -0.25
C ASN A 27 1.99 -2.08 1.18
N MET A 28 2.96 -2.67 1.86
CA MET A 28 3.52 -2.13 3.10
C MET A 28 4.91 -1.59 2.86
N SER A 29 5.22 -0.42 3.42
CA SER A 29 6.59 0.05 3.53
C SER A 29 7.34 -0.74 4.60
N GLY A 30 8.57 -1.16 4.30
CA GLY A 30 9.47 -1.84 5.24
C GLY A 30 9.67 -3.33 4.95
N THR A 31 10.93 -3.75 5.00
CA THR A 31 11.38 -5.11 4.70
C THR A 31 10.86 -6.11 5.73
N GLU A 32 10.39 -7.27 5.25
CA GLU A 32 10.05 -8.39 6.13
C GLU A 32 11.32 -8.86 6.87
N PRO A 33 11.27 -9.08 8.18
CA PRO A 33 12.46 -9.44 8.95
C PRO A 33 12.98 -10.82 8.53
N ALA A 34 13.98 -10.86 7.64
CA ALA A 34 14.50 -12.10 7.04
C ALA A 34 15.18 -13.08 8.02
N LYS A 35 15.50 -12.63 9.24
CA LYS A 35 16.25 -13.43 10.23
C LYS A 35 15.39 -14.00 11.36
N LYS A 36 14.12 -13.59 11.46
CA LYS A 36 13.26 -13.97 12.58
C LYS A 36 11.96 -14.55 12.05
N ILE A 37 11.39 -15.46 12.83
CA ILE A 37 10.08 -16.02 12.56
C ILE A 37 9.07 -14.87 12.42
N PRO A 38 8.13 -14.92 11.46
CA PRO A 38 7.08 -13.92 11.37
C PRO A 38 6.23 -13.92 12.64
N VAL A 39 5.86 -12.72 13.09
CA VAL A 39 5.10 -12.54 14.35
C VAL A 39 3.72 -13.21 14.28
N THR A 40 3.19 -13.42 13.08
CA THR A 40 1.89 -14.05 12.86
C THR A 40 1.87 -15.55 13.12
N GLU A 41 3.03 -16.21 13.20
CA GLU A 41 3.11 -17.62 13.64
C GLU A 41 2.91 -17.78 15.16
N PHE A 42 2.94 -16.69 15.93
CA PHE A 42 2.54 -16.73 17.34
C PHE A 42 1.03 -16.67 17.44
N ASP A 43 0.44 -17.62 18.16
CA ASP A 43 -0.99 -17.59 18.48
C ASP A 43 -1.23 -16.46 19.49
N MET A 44 -1.86 -15.39 19.04
CA MET A 44 -2.11 -14.17 19.81
C MET A 44 -3.60 -13.87 19.88
N ALA A 45 -4.09 -13.54 21.08
CA ALA A 45 -5.44 -13.05 21.26
C ALA A 45 -5.64 -11.73 20.49
N GLU A 46 -6.70 -11.66 19.70
CA GLU A 46 -6.94 -10.53 18.78
C GLU A 46 -7.26 -9.23 19.52
N THR A 47 -7.96 -9.32 20.66
CA THR A 47 -8.43 -8.20 21.48
C THR A 47 -7.40 -7.69 22.49
N THR A 48 -6.66 -8.60 23.13
CA THR A 48 -5.70 -8.26 24.19
C THR A 48 -4.25 -8.23 23.71
N ASN A 49 -3.98 -8.70 22.49
CA ASN A 49 -2.63 -8.84 21.92
C ASN A 49 -1.67 -9.64 22.82
N VAL A 50 -2.21 -10.55 23.62
CA VAL A 50 -1.45 -11.46 24.48
C VAL A 50 -1.08 -12.72 23.70
N ILE A 51 0.16 -13.18 23.83
CA ILE A 51 0.63 -14.42 23.21
C ILE A 51 0.09 -15.60 24.04
N ASN A 52 -0.73 -16.45 23.41
CA ASN A 52 -1.28 -17.67 24.01
C ASN A 52 -0.36 -18.87 23.78
N LYS A 53 0.22 -18.99 22.57
CA LYS A 53 1.14 -20.08 22.23
C LYS A 53 2.28 -19.59 21.34
N CYS A 54 3.43 -20.23 21.49
CA CYS A 54 4.54 -20.06 20.57
C CYS A 54 4.36 -20.97 19.33
N PRO A 55 5.10 -20.73 18.23
CA PRO A 55 5.07 -21.60 17.04
C PRO A 55 5.44 -23.07 17.35
N GLY A 56 6.21 -23.31 18.42
CA GLY A 56 6.49 -24.66 18.92
C GLY A 56 5.38 -25.29 19.77
N GLY A 57 4.22 -24.62 19.91
CA GLY A 57 3.04 -25.14 20.64
C GLY A 57 3.07 -24.96 22.16
N TYR A 58 4.13 -24.39 22.74
CA TYR A 58 4.24 -24.20 24.19
C TYR A 58 3.42 -23.00 24.69
N VAL A 59 2.82 -23.16 25.87
CA VAL A 59 2.05 -22.12 26.57
C VAL A 59 2.98 -21.33 27.51
N PRO A 60 2.92 -19.98 27.52
CA PRO A 60 3.70 -19.19 28.45
C PRO A 60 3.17 -19.31 29.88
N LYS A 61 4.08 -19.23 30.87
CA LYS A 61 3.71 -19.14 32.29
C LYS A 61 3.04 -17.81 32.61
N HIS A 62 3.51 -16.75 31.97
CA HIS A 62 2.98 -15.40 32.13
C HIS A 62 3.04 -14.68 30.80
N ALA A 63 1.94 -14.04 30.41
CA ALA A 63 1.88 -13.24 29.20
C ALA A 63 1.04 -11.99 29.45
N GLY A 64 1.47 -10.87 28.89
CA GLY A 64 0.81 -9.59 29.08
C GLY A 64 1.35 -8.52 28.14
N VAL A 65 0.70 -7.38 28.12
CA VAL A 65 1.13 -6.21 27.36
C VAL A 65 1.68 -5.18 28.33
N SER A 66 2.90 -4.70 28.09
CA SER A 66 3.56 -3.70 28.92
C SER A 66 4.34 -2.72 28.04
N GLY A 67 4.15 -1.42 28.26
CA GLY A 67 4.92 -0.38 27.57
C GLY A 67 4.84 -0.42 26.03
N GLY A 68 3.69 -0.80 25.47
CA GLY A 68 3.50 -0.92 24.02
C GLY A 68 4.13 -2.17 23.39
N GLN A 69 4.54 -3.14 24.22
CA GLN A 69 5.09 -4.42 23.79
C GLN A 69 4.30 -5.57 24.40
N THR A 70 4.12 -6.64 23.62
CA THR A 70 3.66 -7.91 24.15
C THR A 70 4.86 -8.67 24.71
N VAL A 71 4.73 -9.10 25.95
CA VAL A 71 5.76 -9.84 26.70
C VAL A 71 5.20 -11.19 27.10
N ALA A 72 5.95 -12.26 26.83
CA ALA A 72 5.61 -13.62 27.24
C ALA A 72 6.82 -14.31 27.88
N HIS A 73 6.58 -14.99 28.99
CA HIS A 73 7.55 -15.72 29.79
C HIS A 73 7.34 -17.22 29.61
N PHE A 74 8.36 -17.91 29.12
CA PHE A 74 8.37 -19.34 28.88
C PHE A 74 9.38 -20.04 29.82
N PRO A 75 9.08 -21.26 30.30
CA PRO A 75 10.04 -22.04 31.06
C PRO A 75 11.25 -22.40 30.21
N HIS A 76 12.43 -22.53 30.84
CA HIS A 76 13.66 -22.92 30.15
C HIS A 76 13.55 -24.27 29.45
N GLU A 77 12.86 -25.23 30.06
CA GLU A 77 12.63 -26.58 29.52
C GLU A 77 11.94 -26.53 28.14
N ALA A 78 10.92 -25.68 28.00
CA ALA A 78 10.19 -25.52 26.74
C ALA A 78 11.06 -24.92 25.62
N CYS A 79 12.03 -24.06 25.96
CA CYS A 79 12.88 -23.42 24.97
C CYS A 79 14.21 -24.15 24.74
N ALA A 80 14.63 -25.06 25.62
CA ALA A 80 15.98 -25.66 25.61
C ALA A 80 16.28 -26.43 24.32
N ASN A 81 15.32 -27.21 23.83
CA ASN A 81 15.43 -28.02 22.61
C ASN A 81 14.56 -27.50 21.45
N CYS A 82 14.26 -26.20 21.41
CA CYS A 82 13.42 -25.66 20.36
C CYS A 82 14.20 -25.54 19.04
N GLU A 83 13.69 -26.14 17.97
CA GLU A 83 14.27 -26.07 16.61
C GLU A 83 14.39 -24.63 16.10
N PHE A 84 13.47 -23.77 16.52
CA PHE A 84 13.42 -22.37 16.09
C PHE A 84 14.24 -21.42 16.96
N ARG A 85 15.10 -21.93 17.85
CA ARG A 85 15.83 -21.11 18.84
C ARG A 85 16.62 -19.96 18.21
N GLU A 86 17.26 -20.19 17.08
CA GLU A 86 18.08 -19.17 16.40
C GLU A 86 17.24 -18.04 15.76
N GLN A 87 16.00 -18.35 15.36
CA GLN A 87 15.10 -17.42 14.67
C GLN A 87 14.02 -16.82 15.60
N CYS A 88 13.96 -17.30 16.84
CA CYS A 88 12.95 -16.90 17.81
C CYS A 88 13.25 -15.53 18.44
N TYR A 89 12.19 -14.84 18.88
CA TYR A 89 12.28 -13.59 19.67
C TYR A 89 12.67 -13.83 21.14
N SER A 90 12.88 -15.08 21.55
CA SER A 90 13.17 -15.44 22.93
C SER A 90 14.58 -15.01 23.34
N LYS A 91 14.69 -14.41 24.53
CA LYS A 91 15.95 -14.10 25.20
C LYS A 91 16.01 -14.87 26.51
N LYS A 92 17.10 -15.61 26.72
CA LYS A 92 17.33 -16.36 27.97
C LYS A 92 17.59 -15.36 29.11
N GLN A 93 16.79 -15.43 30.17
CA GLN A 93 17.06 -14.75 31.44
C GLN A 93 17.37 -15.77 32.53
N ALA A 94 17.70 -15.29 33.73
CA ALA A 94 18.07 -16.15 34.86
C ALA A 94 16.94 -17.11 35.27
N LYS A 95 15.68 -16.64 35.28
CA LYS A 95 14.52 -17.42 35.73
C LYS A 95 13.71 -18.05 34.60
N ASP A 96 13.47 -17.29 33.53
CA ASP A 96 12.65 -17.72 32.39
C ASP A 96 13.25 -17.28 31.04
N CYS A 97 12.70 -17.80 29.94
CA CYS A 97 12.95 -17.30 28.59
C CYS A 97 11.88 -16.27 28.24
N VAL A 98 12.28 -15.05 27.87
CA VAL A 98 11.35 -13.93 27.63
C VAL A 98 11.28 -13.59 26.16
N VAL A 99 10.07 -13.61 25.61
CA VAL A 99 9.74 -13.11 24.27
C VAL A 99 9.20 -11.69 24.42
N ARG A 100 9.76 -10.73 23.70
CA ARG A 100 9.27 -9.34 23.64
C ARG A 100 9.07 -8.94 22.19
N ILE A 101 7.84 -8.55 21.86
CA ILE A 101 7.46 -8.13 20.50
C ILE A 101 6.74 -6.79 20.62
N ASN A 102 7.11 -5.82 19.79
CA ASN A 102 6.44 -4.51 19.75
C ASN A 102 5.06 -4.64 19.08
N LEU A 103 4.03 -4.02 19.65
CA LEU A 103 2.67 -4.03 19.10
C LEU A 103 2.63 -3.51 17.65
N LYS A 104 3.44 -2.51 17.32
CA LYS A 104 3.56 -2.01 15.94
C LYS A 104 4.00 -3.10 14.96
N THR A 105 4.88 -4.00 15.41
CA THR A 105 5.35 -5.13 14.59
C THR A 105 4.27 -6.20 14.46
N VAL A 106 3.46 -6.43 15.49
CA VAL A 106 2.31 -7.34 15.47
C VAL A 106 1.27 -6.86 14.44
N ASN A 107 0.87 -5.59 14.53
CA ASN A 107 -0.12 -5.00 13.63
C ASN A 107 0.37 -5.03 12.18
N ALA A 108 1.62 -4.63 11.94
CA ALA A 108 2.23 -4.71 10.61
C ALA A 108 2.33 -6.16 10.08
N GLY A 109 2.53 -7.16 10.95
CA GLY A 109 2.50 -8.58 10.58
C GLY A 109 1.10 -9.02 10.13
N ARG A 110 0.07 -8.71 10.93
CA ARG A 110 -1.33 -9.01 10.61
C ARG A 110 -1.76 -8.37 9.30
N GLU A 111 -1.41 -7.10 9.07
CA GLU A 111 -1.71 -6.41 7.81
C GLU A 111 -1.03 -7.07 6.60
N ARG A 112 0.22 -7.50 6.74
CA ARG A 112 0.92 -8.22 5.65
C ARG A 112 0.22 -9.53 5.30
N GLU A 113 -0.28 -10.28 6.27
CA GLU A 113 -1.07 -11.50 5.99
C GLU A 113 -2.38 -11.20 5.29
N LYS A 114 -3.12 -10.17 5.74
CA LYS A 114 -4.32 -9.69 5.04
C LYS A 114 -4.03 -9.27 3.60
N MET A 115 -2.85 -8.73 3.32
CA MET A 115 -2.43 -8.38 1.95
C MET A 115 -2.00 -9.58 1.10
N LYS A 116 -1.45 -10.65 1.71
CA LYS A 116 -1.02 -11.85 0.97
C LYS A 116 -2.20 -12.51 0.24
N THR A 117 -3.39 -12.54 0.85
CA THR A 117 -4.60 -13.12 0.25
C THR A 117 -5.10 -12.33 -0.97
N GLY A 118 -4.91 -11.01 -1.00
CA GLY A 118 -5.35 -10.10 -2.08
C GLY A 118 -4.27 -9.71 -3.10
N ARG A 119 -3.14 -10.41 -3.17
CA ARG A 119 -1.93 -9.95 -3.90
C ARG A 119 -2.16 -9.55 -5.36
N LYS A 120 -2.95 -10.31 -6.11
CA LYS A 120 -3.23 -10.04 -7.54
C LYS A 120 -4.02 -8.75 -7.72
N GLU A 121 -5.08 -8.58 -6.92
CA GLU A 121 -5.93 -7.41 -6.96
C GLU A 121 -5.19 -6.15 -6.49
N ASN A 122 -4.41 -6.26 -5.41
CA ASN A 122 -3.58 -5.16 -4.90
C ASN A 122 -2.55 -4.70 -5.93
N THR A 123 -1.94 -5.63 -6.67
CA THR A 123 -0.98 -5.30 -7.74
C THR A 123 -1.67 -4.55 -8.89
N SER A 124 -2.86 -5.00 -9.31
CA SER A 124 -3.64 -4.34 -10.35
C SER A 124 -4.06 -2.93 -9.95
N LYS A 125 -4.56 -2.75 -8.73
CA LYS A 125 -4.96 -1.44 -8.20
C LYS A 125 -3.77 -0.49 -8.06
N ARG A 126 -2.62 -1.00 -7.62
CA ARG A 126 -1.36 -0.24 -7.58
C ARG A 126 -0.94 0.24 -8.96
N ALA A 127 -0.98 -0.64 -9.97
CA ALA A 127 -0.71 -0.24 -11.36
C ALA A 127 -1.66 0.88 -11.83
N GLY A 128 -2.94 0.84 -11.44
CA GLY A 128 -3.90 1.91 -11.70
C GLY A 128 -3.55 3.25 -11.03
N ILE A 129 -3.11 3.22 -9.77
CA ILE A 129 -2.67 4.41 -9.02
C ILE A 129 -1.39 5.00 -9.63
N GLU A 130 -0.37 4.16 -9.86
CA GLU A 130 0.91 4.58 -10.44
C GLU A 130 0.75 5.10 -11.86
N GLY A 131 -0.05 4.42 -12.69
CA GLY A 131 -0.40 4.86 -14.02
C GLY A 131 -1.12 6.21 -14.01
N SER A 132 -1.96 6.45 -13.01
CA SER A 132 -2.65 7.73 -12.84
C SER A 132 -1.72 8.87 -12.46
N ASN A 133 -0.84 8.64 -11.50
CA ASN A 133 0.16 9.62 -11.10
C ASN A 133 1.16 9.91 -12.24
N SER A 134 1.57 8.89 -12.99
CA SER A 134 2.43 9.05 -14.17
C SER A 134 1.78 9.89 -15.27
N ALA A 135 0.49 9.68 -15.54
CA ALA A 135 -0.25 10.48 -16.51
C ALA A 135 -0.35 11.96 -16.08
N LEU A 136 -0.60 12.21 -14.79
CA LEU A 136 -0.63 13.57 -14.25
C LEU A 136 0.75 14.25 -14.31
N LYS A 137 1.83 13.54 -13.96
CA LYS A 137 3.21 14.04 -14.06
C LYS A 137 3.55 14.42 -15.51
N ARG A 138 3.17 13.59 -16.48
CA ARG A 138 3.32 13.91 -17.91
C ARG A 138 2.48 15.12 -18.35
N GLY A 139 1.39 15.42 -17.66
CA GLY A 139 0.64 16.68 -17.80
C GLY A 139 1.29 17.90 -17.11
N GLY A 140 2.55 17.79 -16.69
CA GLY A 140 3.31 18.84 -16.01
C GLY A 140 2.91 19.06 -14.56
N LEU A 141 2.36 18.05 -13.87
CA LEU A 141 2.09 18.17 -12.43
C LEU A 141 3.40 18.21 -11.61
N ASP A 142 4.50 17.68 -12.15
CA ASP A 142 5.82 17.70 -11.53
C ASP A 142 6.50 19.08 -11.58
N LYS A 143 6.18 19.88 -12.60
CA LYS A 143 6.72 21.22 -12.87
C LYS A 143 5.58 22.22 -13.02
N LEU A 144 5.15 22.76 -11.88
CA LEU A 144 4.14 23.81 -11.84
C LEU A 144 4.80 25.18 -11.98
N ASP A 145 4.24 26.01 -12.87
CA ASP A 145 4.70 27.40 -13.06
C ASP A 145 4.24 28.35 -11.94
N VAL A 146 3.36 27.87 -11.06
CA VAL A 146 2.81 28.65 -9.93
C VAL A 146 3.53 28.31 -8.63
N ARG A 147 3.72 29.34 -7.79
CA ARG A 147 4.27 29.21 -6.43
C ARG A 147 3.20 29.54 -5.39
N GLY A 148 3.31 28.90 -4.21
CA GLY A 148 2.43 29.11 -3.07
C GLY A 148 1.27 28.10 -3.00
N LYS A 149 0.98 27.61 -1.78
CA LYS A 149 0.06 26.49 -1.52
C LYS A 149 -1.29 26.66 -2.21
N ALA A 150 -1.94 27.81 -2.04
CA ALA A 150 -3.26 28.07 -2.62
C ALA A 150 -3.29 27.97 -4.15
N LYS A 151 -2.34 28.63 -4.84
CA LYS A 151 -2.26 28.62 -6.31
C LYS A 151 -1.91 27.23 -6.84
N SER A 152 -0.95 26.55 -6.20
CA SER A 152 -0.57 25.18 -6.57
C SER A 152 -1.74 24.21 -6.38
N THR A 153 -2.52 24.32 -5.30
CA THR A 153 -3.71 23.47 -5.07
C THR A 153 -4.76 23.64 -6.17
N VAL A 154 -5.07 24.88 -6.57
CA VAL A 154 -6.05 25.14 -7.64
C VAL A 154 -5.57 24.56 -8.97
N VAL A 155 -4.32 24.81 -9.36
CA VAL A 155 -3.77 24.29 -10.63
C VAL A 155 -3.70 22.77 -10.62
N CYS A 156 -3.29 22.15 -9.50
CA CYS A 156 -3.33 20.70 -9.34
C CYS A 156 -4.75 20.15 -9.54
N GLY A 157 -5.74 20.76 -8.89
CA GLY A 157 -7.15 20.37 -9.01
C GLY A 157 -7.63 20.42 -10.46
N LEU A 158 -7.35 21.52 -11.18
CA LEU A 158 -7.69 21.66 -12.58
C LEU A 158 -7.03 20.58 -13.46
N LYS A 159 -5.74 20.30 -13.26
CA LYS A 159 -5.03 19.24 -14.01
C LYS A 159 -5.63 17.86 -13.76
N VAL A 160 -6.00 17.56 -12.52
CA VAL A 160 -6.68 16.29 -12.17
C VAL A 160 -8.04 16.19 -12.87
N THR A 161 -8.84 17.25 -12.86
CA THR A 161 -10.13 17.31 -13.55
C THR A 161 -9.98 17.07 -15.05
N VAL A 162 -9.05 17.77 -15.71
CA VAL A 162 -8.78 17.58 -17.14
C VAL A 162 -8.36 16.15 -17.46
N GLN A 163 -7.51 15.54 -16.63
CA GLN A 163 -7.08 14.17 -16.81
C GLN A 163 -8.23 13.16 -16.66
N ASN A 164 -9.17 13.42 -15.74
CA ASN A 164 -10.37 12.59 -15.59
C ASN A 164 -11.32 12.72 -16.78
N ILE A 165 -11.55 13.94 -17.28
CA ILE A 165 -12.33 14.18 -18.50
C ILE A 165 -11.69 13.46 -19.69
N LYS A 166 -10.37 13.57 -19.87
CA LYS A 166 -9.63 12.90 -20.94
C LYS A 166 -9.84 11.38 -20.93
N ARG A 167 -9.83 10.74 -19.75
CA ARG A 167 -10.13 9.31 -19.61
C ARG A 167 -11.56 8.98 -19.99
N PHE A 168 -12.51 9.79 -19.54
CA PHE A 168 -13.92 9.59 -19.85
C PHE A 168 -14.18 9.66 -21.35
N VAL A 169 -13.65 10.69 -22.01
CA VAL A 169 -13.77 10.86 -23.47
C VAL A 169 -13.09 9.71 -24.21
N PHE A 170 -11.90 9.30 -23.79
CA PHE A 170 -11.19 8.18 -24.41
C PHE A 170 -12.01 6.88 -24.34
N ILE A 171 -12.54 6.54 -23.16
CA ILE A 171 -13.39 5.36 -22.96
C ILE A 171 -14.65 5.46 -23.82
N PHE A 172 -15.34 6.61 -23.81
CA PHE A 172 -16.59 6.80 -24.56
C PHE A 172 -16.38 6.70 -26.08
N CYS A 173 -15.34 7.34 -26.62
CA CYS A 173 -14.98 7.22 -28.04
C CYS A 173 -14.58 5.79 -28.41
N PHE A 174 -13.85 5.10 -27.53
CA PHE A 174 -13.44 3.71 -27.77
C PHE A 174 -14.62 2.74 -27.77
N LEU A 175 -15.55 2.88 -26.82
CA LEU A 175 -16.80 2.09 -26.79
C LEU A 175 -17.67 2.34 -28.03
N ARG A 176 -17.76 3.59 -28.50
CA ARG A 176 -18.53 3.93 -29.71
C ARG A 176 -17.91 3.31 -30.98
N TYR A 177 -16.60 3.15 -31.01
CA TYR A 177 -15.87 2.49 -32.10
C TYR A 177 -16.15 0.97 -32.15
N PHE A 178 -16.24 0.32 -30.99
CA PHE A 178 -16.53 -1.11 -30.90
C PHE A 178 -17.99 -1.45 -31.21
N ILE A 179 -18.92 -0.52 -30.97
CA ILE A 179 -20.36 -0.68 -31.23
C ILE A 179 -20.73 -0.24 -32.67
N SER A 180 -19.90 0.54 -33.36
CA SER A 180 -20.15 0.94 -34.75
C SER A 180 -18.85 1.05 -35.58
N PRO A 181 -18.54 0.07 -36.46
CA PRO A 181 -17.24 0.00 -37.17
C PRO A 181 -17.11 0.99 -38.35
N ARG A 182 -17.85 2.11 -38.36
CA ARG A 182 -18.02 2.95 -39.57
C ARG A 182 -17.13 4.18 -39.68
N VAL A 183 -16.12 4.36 -38.83
CA VAL A 183 -15.21 5.52 -38.94
C VAL A 183 -13.75 5.07 -39.00
N PRO A 184 -13.04 5.27 -40.11
CA PRO A 184 -11.63 4.88 -40.23
C PRO A 184 -10.71 5.76 -39.35
N VAL A 185 -9.77 5.08 -38.67
CA VAL A 185 -8.81 5.58 -37.67
C VAL A 185 -8.11 6.89 -38.06
N HIS A 186 -7.79 7.08 -39.35
CA HIS A 186 -6.98 8.21 -39.83
C HIS A 186 -7.64 9.59 -39.60
N ARG A 187 -8.96 9.67 -39.50
CA ARG A 187 -9.67 10.96 -39.38
C ARG A 187 -9.80 11.46 -37.95
N VAL A 188 -9.79 10.57 -36.96
CA VAL A 188 -9.90 10.93 -35.54
C VAL A 188 -8.54 11.25 -34.94
N VAL A 189 -7.50 10.51 -35.33
CA VAL A 189 -6.11 10.83 -34.94
C VAL A 189 -5.70 12.19 -35.50
N GLY A 190 -6.00 12.49 -36.77
CA GLY A 190 -5.72 13.80 -37.37
C GLY A 190 -6.42 14.97 -36.67
N ALA A 191 -7.68 14.81 -36.27
CA ALA A 191 -8.41 15.85 -35.54
C ALA A 191 -7.89 16.08 -34.10
N LEU A 192 -7.42 15.02 -33.44
CA LEU A 192 -6.76 15.14 -32.13
C LEU A 192 -5.34 15.70 -32.24
N GLU A 193 -4.60 15.39 -33.30
CA GLU A 193 -3.29 15.97 -33.60
C GLU A 193 -3.38 17.44 -33.99
N GLU A 194 -4.40 17.88 -34.73
CA GLU A 194 -4.62 19.32 -35.02
C GLU A 194 -4.99 20.12 -33.76
N VAL A 195 -5.80 19.56 -32.86
CA VAL A 195 -6.12 20.18 -31.56
C VAL A 195 -4.89 20.18 -30.65
N TRP A 196 -4.03 19.16 -30.74
CA TRP A 196 -2.75 19.10 -30.02
C TRP A 196 -1.70 20.07 -30.57
N ALA A 197 -1.62 20.23 -31.89
CA ALA A 197 -0.66 21.10 -32.56
C ALA A 197 -0.97 22.59 -32.38
N ASN A 198 -2.26 22.94 -32.23
CA ASN A 198 -2.72 24.32 -32.00
C ASN A 198 -2.82 24.70 -30.51
N SER A 199 -2.35 23.85 -29.60
CA SER A 199 -2.26 24.18 -28.18
C SER A 199 -1.01 25.04 -27.92
N PRO A 200 -1.08 26.16 -27.16
CA PRO A 200 0.00 27.15 -27.02
C PRO A 200 1.22 26.69 -26.20
N VAL A 201 1.37 25.40 -25.94
CA VAL A 201 2.45 24.82 -25.13
C VAL A 201 3.26 23.86 -26.01
N PRO A 202 4.55 24.13 -26.28
CA PRO A 202 5.36 23.21 -27.07
C PRO A 202 5.70 21.99 -26.21
N MET A 203 5.15 20.83 -26.55
CA MET A 203 5.59 19.55 -25.99
C MET A 203 5.96 18.58 -27.11
N ALA A 204 7.11 17.93 -26.93
CA ALA A 204 7.79 17.12 -27.92
C ALA A 204 6.91 16.01 -28.51
N VAL A 205 6.93 15.92 -29.84
CA VAL A 205 6.34 14.82 -30.61
C VAL A 205 7.01 13.51 -30.18
N PRO A 206 6.26 12.47 -29.80
CA PRO A 206 6.85 11.16 -29.58
C PRO A 206 7.39 10.66 -30.92
N ARG A 207 8.72 10.58 -31.04
CA ARG A 207 9.36 9.86 -32.14
C ARG A 207 8.89 8.42 -32.08
N GLY A 208 8.11 8.02 -33.07
CA GLY A 208 7.70 6.65 -33.27
C GLY A 208 8.92 5.76 -33.46
N ALA A 209 8.81 4.53 -32.96
CA ALA A 209 9.61 3.39 -33.39
C ALA A 209 9.02 2.11 -32.79
N PRO A 210 9.19 0.96 -33.45
CA PRO A 210 9.00 0.65 -34.87
C PRO A 210 7.59 0.08 -35.16
#